data_AF-A0A815TMK9-F1
#
_entry.id   AF-A0A815TMK9-F1
#
_cell.length_a   1.000
_cell.length_b   1.000
_cell.length_c   1.000
_cell.angle_alpha   90.00
_cell.angle_beta   90.00
_cell.angle_gamma   90.00
#
_symmetry.space_group_name_H-M   'P 1'
#
loop_
_entity.id
_entity.type
_entity.pdbx_description
1 polymer ?
#
loop_
_entity_poly.entity_id
_entity_poly.type
_entity_poly.pdbx_seq_one_letter_code
_entity_poly.pdbx_strand_id
1 'polypeptide(L)'
;MFIPYTFHVANSCLKFENEISVDSESPVLYALKQANAYNDTVPPDCPPPAVRGECYVQFIRKEPSSFGWGFGPTFAPIGITGDIYLEAVNTTEIVIQLESVNVASYSVRTKSWQVDVLLSSNSEQFESKIKFILENTTWSYETLVIFNHNLSITVSIPDDLFHVGCQMDS
;
A
#
# COMPACT_ATOMS: atom_id res chain seq x y z
N MET A 1 -7.41 -10.09 -19.79
CA MET A 1 -8.33 -9.06 -20.34
C MET A 1 -9.08 -8.29 -19.26
N PHE A 2 -9.68 -8.95 -18.25
CA PHE A 2 -10.66 -8.31 -17.35
C PHE A 2 -10.15 -7.92 -15.95
N ILE A 3 -8.84 -7.88 -15.75
CA ILE A 3 -8.26 -7.46 -14.48
C ILE A 3 -7.13 -6.45 -14.73
N PRO A 4 -7.00 -5.42 -13.88
CA PRO A 4 -5.83 -4.56 -13.88
C PRO A 4 -4.63 -5.34 -13.33
N TYR A 5 -3.44 -4.97 -13.79
CA TYR A 5 -2.17 -5.49 -13.28
C TYR A 5 -1.32 -4.33 -12.78
N THR A 6 -0.68 -4.53 -11.63
CA THR A 6 0.25 -3.57 -11.04
C THR A 6 1.59 -4.29 -10.85
N PHE A 7 2.67 -3.66 -11.32
CA PHE A 7 4.03 -4.17 -11.18
C PHE A 7 4.85 -3.17 -10.38
N HIS A 8 5.43 -3.63 -9.26
CA HIS A 8 6.38 -2.83 -8.50
C HIS A 8 7.75 -2.92 -9.16
N VAL A 9 8.22 -1.79 -9.69
CA VAL A 9 9.57 -1.67 -10.27
C VAL A 9 10.43 -0.88 -9.29
N ALA A 10 11.49 -1.51 -8.77
CA ALA A 10 12.41 -0.86 -7.85
C ALA A 10 13.14 0.30 -8.54
N ASN A 11 13.36 1.40 -7.82
CA ASN A 11 14.05 2.56 -8.37
C ASN A 11 15.46 2.23 -8.88
N SER A 12 16.14 1.25 -8.27
CA SER A 12 17.45 0.76 -8.71
C SER A 12 17.44 0.09 -10.09
N CYS A 13 16.28 -0.33 -10.59
CA CYS A 13 16.12 -0.91 -11.92
C CYS A 13 15.86 0.13 -13.01
N LEU A 14 15.52 1.36 -12.64
CA LEU A 14 15.21 2.44 -13.57
C LEU A 14 16.49 3.16 -14.01
N LYS A 15 16.59 3.43 -15.30
CA LYS A 15 17.65 4.23 -15.92
C LYS A 15 17.08 5.54 -16.47
N PHE A 16 17.94 6.39 -17.02
CA PHE A 16 17.50 7.59 -17.73
C PHE A 16 16.57 7.25 -18.91
N GLU A 17 16.89 6.18 -19.65
CA GLU A 17 16.07 5.61 -20.71
C GLU A 17 15.64 4.19 -20.32
N ASN A 18 14.33 3.92 -20.41
CA ASN A 18 13.75 2.62 -20.12
C ASN A 18 12.89 2.19 -21.30
N GLU A 19 12.90 0.89 -21.59
CA GLU A 19 12.07 0.27 -22.62
C GLU A 19 11.04 -0.64 -21.94
N ILE A 20 9.77 -0.49 -22.30
CA ILE A 20 8.69 -1.36 -21.87
C ILE A 20 8.29 -2.21 -23.06
N SER A 21 8.60 -3.51 -23.01
CA SER A 21 8.15 -4.48 -24.01
C SER A 21 6.96 -5.28 -23.48
N VAL A 22 5.96 -5.50 -24.34
CA VAL A 22 4.80 -6.36 -24.05
C VAL A 22 4.71 -7.43 -25.13
N ASP A 23 5.30 -8.58 -24.84
CA ASP A 23 5.22 -9.74 -25.71
C ASP A 23 3.90 -10.46 -25.49
N SER A 24 3.13 -10.61 -26.57
CA SER A 24 1.81 -11.24 -26.54
C SER A 24 1.78 -12.52 -27.37
N GLU A 25 1.17 -13.57 -26.83
CA GLU A 25 0.91 -14.82 -27.54
C GLU A 25 -0.46 -14.78 -28.24
N SER A 26 -0.59 -15.49 -29.36
CA SER A 26 -1.88 -15.67 -30.05
C SER A 26 -2.92 -16.27 -29.08
N PRO A 27 -4.10 -15.66 -28.90
CA PRO A 27 -5.13 -16.18 -28.02
C PRO A 27 -5.58 -17.59 -28.42
N VAL A 28 -5.63 -17.87 -29.72
CA VAL A 28 -6.03 -19.17 -30.28
C VAL A 28 -4.99 -20.24 -29.95
N LEU A 29 -3.71 -19.94 -30.15
CA LEU A 29 -2.63 -20.89 -29.84
C LEU A 29 -2.49 -21.10 -28.33
N TYR A 30 -2.62 -20.03 -27.53
CA TYR A 30 -2.62 -20.11 -26.08
C TYR A 30 -3.76 -21.00 -25.59
N ALA A 31 -4.99 -20.77 -26.06
CA ALA A 31 -6.17 -21.57 -25.67
C ALA A 31 -5.99 -23.06 -26.01
N LEU A 32 -5.49 -23.38 -27.21
CA LEU A 32 -5.15 -24.75 -27.61
C LEU A 32 -4.09 -25.36 -26.69
N LYS A 33 -3.02 -24.63 -26.38
CA LYS A 33 -1.95 -25.09 -25.49
C LYS A 33 -2.47 -25.39 -24.09
N GLN A 34 -3.32 -24.52 -23.54
CA GLN A 34 -3.94 -24.72 -22.23
C GLN A 34 -4.90 -25.91 -22.23
N ALA A 35 -5.71 -26.07 -23.29
CA ALA A 35 -6.59 -27.23 -23.45
C ALA A 35 -5.79 -28.55 -23.44
N ASN A 36 -4.69 -28.59 -24.19
CA ASN A 36 -3.81 -29.77 -24.23
C ASN A 36 -3.15 -30.06 -22.87
N ALA A 37 -2.89 -29.04 -22.05
CA ALA A 37 -2.22 -29.19 -20.76
C ALA A 37 -3.17 -29.56 -19.61
N TYR A 38 -4.47 -29.31 -19.74
CA TYR A 38 -5.45 -29.47 -18.67
C TYR A 38 -5.80 -30.94 -18.35
N ASN A 39 -5.37 -31.89 -19.16
CA ASN A 39 -5.55 -33.36 -19.03
C ASN A 39 -7.00 -33.88 -19.05
N ASP A 40 -8.00 -33.03 -18.87
CA ASP A 40 -9.42 -33.36 -18.96
C ASP A 40 -10.13 -32.57 -20.07
N THR A 41 -11.25 -33.08 -20.58
CA THR A 41 -12.06 -32.39 -21.59
C THR A 41 -13.08 -31.43 -20.95
N VAL A 42 -13.10 -30.18 -21.40
CA VAL A 42 -14.13 -29.20 -21.04
C VAL A 42 -14.90 -28.82 -22.31
N PRO A 43 -16.09 -29.40 -22.56
CA PRO A 43 -16.82 -29.12 -23.79
C PRO A 43 -17.51 -27.74 -23.78
N PRO A 44 -17.82 -27.16 -24.98
CA PRO A 44 -17.47 -27.68 -26.30
C PRO A 44 -16.02 -27.37 -26.68
N ASP A 45 -15.35 -28.28 -27.38
CA ASP A 45 -13.99 -28.05 -27.88
C ASP A 45 -13.97 -26.97 -28.96
N CYS A 46 -14.92 -27.02 -29.90
CA CYS A 46 -15.04 -26.06 -31.00
C CYS A 46 -16.48 -25.58 -31.17
N PRO A 47 -16.67 -24.34 -31.66
CA PRO A 47 -17.99 -23.84 -32.02
C PRO A 47 -18.56 -24.56 -33.26
N PRO A 48 -19.88 -24.50 -33.51
CA PRO A 48 -20.46 -25.08 -34.70
C PRO A 48 -19.84 -24.52 -36.00
N PRO A 49 -19.68 -25.32 -37.07
CA PRO A 49 -19.05 -24.87 -38.32
C PRO A 49 -19.71 -23.64 -38.94
N ALA A 50 -21.02 -23.44 -38.74
CA ALA A 50 -21.75 -22.27 -39.22
C ALA A 50 -21.23 -20.94 -38.65
N VAL A 51 -20.63 -20.95 -37.46
CA VAL A 51 -20.06 -19.77 -36.79
C VAL A 51 -18.68 -19.42 -37.36
N ARG A 52 -17.96 -20.40 -37.95
CA ARG A 52 -16.57 -20.24 -38.41
C ARG A 52 -15.68 -19.64 -37.31
N GLY A 53 -15.87 -20.13 -36.09
CA GLY A 53 -15.18 -19.68 -34.88
C GLY A 53 -13.91 -20.47 -34.59
N GLU A 54 -13.18 -20.01 -33.58
CA GLU A 54 -11.97 -20.64 -33.04
C GLU A 54 -12.30 -21.54 -31.84
N CYS A 55 -11.50 -22.58 -31.65
CA CYS A 55 -11.71 -23.59 -30.62
C CYS A 55 -11.16 -23.17 -29.24
N TYR A 56 -11.57 -23.89 -28.20
CA TYR A 56 -11.00 -23.86 -26.85
C TYR A 56 -11.11 -22.52 -26.09
N VAL A 57 -12.08 -21.67 -26.46
CA VAL A 57 -12.31 -20.35 -25.82
C VAL A 57 -12.43 -20.41 -24.28
N GLN A 58 -12.94 -21.53 -23.75
CA GLN A 58 -13.08 -21.80 -22.32
C GLN A 58 -11.74 -21.85 -21.56
N PHE A 59 -10.64 -22.09 -22.27
CA PHE A 59 -9.29 -22.19 -21.69
C PHE A 59 -8.54 -20.84 -21.65
N ILE A 60 -9.19 -19.74 -22.01
CA ILE A 60 -8.60 -18.39 -21.93
C ILE A 60 -9.58 -17.38 -21.31
N ARG A 61 -9.09 -16.53 -20.40
CA ARG A 61 -9.88 -15.44 -19.81
C ARG A 61 -9.86 -14.19 -20.71
N LYS A 62 -10.56 -14.32 -21.85
CA LYS A 62 -10.79 -13.28 -22.87
C LYS A 62 -12.29 -13.21 -23.20
N GLU A 63 -12.73 -12.14 -23.87
CA GLU A 63 -14.10 -12.02 -24.39
C GLU A 63 -14.48 -13.24 -25.25
N PRO A 64 -15.48 -14.04 -24.84
CA PRO A 64 -15.77 -15.30 -25.55
C PRO A 64 -16.23 -15.10 -27.01
N SER A 65 -17.02 -14.06 -27.28
CA SER A 65 -17.49 -13.70 -28.63
C SER A 65 -16.36 -13.38 -29.61
N SER A 66 -15.16 -13.05 -29.12
CA SER A 66 -13.98 -12.84 -29.97
C SER A 66 -13.52 -14.13 -30.68
N PHE A 67 -13.87 -15.30 -30.15
CA PHE A 67 -13.63 -16.61 -30.80
C PHE A 67 -14.79 -17.02 -31.73
N GLY A 68 -15.74 -16.12 -31.97
CA GLY A 68 -16.88 -16.32 -32.86
C GLY A 68 -18.20 -16.44 -32.09
N TRP A 69 -19.26 -15.91 -32.69
CA TRP A 69 -20.63 -16.01 -32.20
C TRP A 69 -21.61 -16.05 -33.37
N GLY A 70 -22.84 -16.52 -33.15
CA GLY A 70 -23.84 -16.67 -34.23
C GLY A 70 -24.19 -15.39 -35.00
N PHE A 71 -23.79 -14.23 -34.48
CA PHE A 71 -24.09 -12.91 -35.04
C PHE A 71 -22.86 -12.01 -35.17
N GLY A 72 -21.64 -12.55 -35.00
CA GLY A 72 -20.41 -11.77 -34.95
C GLY A 72 -19.25 -12.44 -35.69
N PRO A 73 -18.29 -11.65 -36.21
CA PRO A 73 -17.11 -12.20 -36.84
C PRO A 73 -16.15 -12.80 -35.80
N THR A 74 -15.30 -13.71 -36.26
CA THR A 74 -14.26 -14.33 -35.46
C THR A 74 -12.99 -13.49 -35.54
N PHE A 75 -12.79 -12.63 -34.55
CA PHE A 75 -11.56 -11.86 -34.37
C PHE A 75 -11.07 -12.02 -32.94
N ALA A 76 -9.93 -12.65 -32.75
CA ALA A 76 -9.28 -12.80 -31.45
C ALA A 76 -8.13 -11.79 -31.30
N PRO A 77 -8.41 -10.48 -31.09
CA PRO A 77 -7.40 -9.44 -31.15
C PRO A 77 -6.41 -9.56 -29.99
N ILE A 78 -5.21 -9.06 -30.27
CA ILE A 78 -4.11 -8.91 -29.33
C ILE A 78 -3.84 -7.42 -29.20
N GLY A 79 -3.65 -6.96 -27.97
CA GLY A 79 -3.33 -5.58 -27.69
C GLY A 79 -3.65 -5.19 -26.27
N ILE A 80 -3.33 -3.94 -25.96
CA ILE A 80 -3.58 -3.31 -24.67
C ILE A 80 -4.88 -2.52 -24.83
N THR A 81 -5.92 -2.97 -24.15
CA THR A 81 -7.29 -2.43 -24.31
C THR A 81 -7.64 -1.35 -23.27
N GLY A 82 -6.66 -0.87 -22.53
CA GLY A 82 -6.82 0.17 -21.50
C GLY A 82 -5.55 1.00 -21.39
N ASP A 83 -5.55 1.91 -20.43
CA ASP A 83 -4.43 2.82 -20.23
C ASP A 83 -3.27 2.13 -19.49
N ILE A 84 -2.06 2.63 -19.75
CA ILE A 84 -0.85 2.27 -19.03
C ILE A 84 -0.39 3.51 -18.29
N TYR A 85 -0.19 3.39 -16.98
CA TYR A 85 0.30 4.49 -16.14
C TYR A 85 1.63 4.10 -15.51
N LEU A 86 2.52 5.09 -15.38
CA LEU A 86 3.70 5.01 -14.53
C LEU A 86 3.45 5.88 -13.31
N GLU A 87 3.31 5.24 -12.15
CA GLU A 87 3.05 5.91 -10.89
C GLU A 87 4.32 5.88 -10.01
N ALA A 88 4.88 7.04 -9.75
CA ALA A 88 5.96 7.19 -8.78
C ALA A 88 5.36 7.43 -7.39
N VAL A 89 5.37 6.40 -6.54
CA VAL A 89 4.92 6.51 -5.15
C VAL A 89 6.14 6.71 -4.27
N ASN A 90 6.16 7.82 -3.52
CA ASN A 90 7.20 8.05 -2.54
C ASN A 90 6.86 7.25 -1.28
N THR A 91 7.35 6.02 -1.16
CA THR A 91 7.05 5.13 -0.02
C THR A 91 7.84 5.50 1.25
N THR A 92 8.57 6.62 1.26
CA THR A 92 9.46 7.02 2.35
C THR A 92 8.87 8.05 3.30
N GLU A 93 7.58 8.37 3.22
CA GLU A 93 6.95 9.21 4.25
C GLU A 93 6.76 8.38 5.53
N ILE A 94 7.72 8.55 6.44
CA ILE A 94 7.58 8.11 7.82
C ILE A 94 6.47 8.94 8.45
N VAL A 95 5.35 8.30 8.74
CA VAL A 95 4.24 8.90 9.48
C VAL A 95 4.37 8.48 10.92
N ILE A 96 4.34 9.45 11.84
CA ILE A 96 4.29 9.22 13.29
C ILE A 96 2.92 9.74 13.76
N GLN A 97 2.14 8.89 14.41
CA GLN A 97 0.85 9.25 14.99
C GLN A 97 0.94 9.29 16.53
N LEU A 98 0.29 10.28 17.12
CA LEU A 98 0.10 10.36 18.57
C LEU A 98 -1.12 9.53 18.96
N GLU A 99 -0.90 8.40 19.63
CA GLU A 99 -1.96 7.48 20.03
C GLU A 99 -2.61 7.90 21.35
N SER A 100 -1.80 8.25 22.35
CA SER A 100 -2.32 8.72 23.64
C SER A 100 -1.29 9.50 24.45
N VAL A 101 -1.79 10.31 25.38
CA VAL A 101 -1.03 11.02 26.41
C VAL A 101 -1.73 10.78 27.74
N ASN A 102 -1.05 10.15 28.69
CA ASN A 102 -1.63 9.77 29.99
C ASN A 102 -0.77 10.30 31.13
N VAL A 103 -1.39 10.90 32.15
CA VAL A 103 -0.68 11.27 33.38
C VAL A 103 -0.57 10.02 34.25
N ALA A 104 0.64 9.47 34.35
CA ALA A 104 0.91 8.21 35.04
C ALA A 104 0.96 8.38 36.55
N SER A 105 1.68 9.39 37.05
CA SER A 105 1.83 9.63 38.48
C SER A 105 2.35 11.04 38.80
N TYR A 106 2.27 11.42 40.08
CA TYR A 106 2.94 12.60 40.62
C TYR A 106 3.98 12.17 41.66
N SER A 107 5.22 12.61 41.48
CA SER A 107 6.30 12.37 42.42
C SER A 107 6.42 13.53 43.40
N VAL A 108 5.98 13.31 44.64
CA VAL A 108 6.10 14.30 45.73
C VAL A 108 7.56 14.65 46.04
N ARG A 109 8.49 13.72 45.81
CA ARG A 109 9.92 13.91 46.09
C ARG A 109 10.59 14.86 45.10
N THR A 110 10.27 14.69 43.82
CA THR A 110 10.86 15.49 42.73
C THR A 110 9.95 16.65 42.31
N LYS A 111 8.75 16.76 42.88
CA LYS A 111 7.70 17.72 42.51
C LYS A 111 7.49 17.72 41.00
N SER A 112 7.27 16.54 40.44
CA SER A 112 7.10 16.37 38.99
C SER A 112 6.02 15.37 38.64
N TRP A 113 5.30 15.67 37.56
CA TRP A 113 4.33 14.82 36.91
C TRP A 113 5.02 13.87 35.95
N GLN A 114 4.75 12.57 36.06
CA GLN A 114 5.13 11.59 35.05
C GLN A 114 4.00 11.46 34.04
N VAL A 115 4.32 11.67 32.77
CA VAL A 115 3.38 11.61 31.65
C VAL A 115 3.89 10.59 30.65
N ASP A 116 3.06 9.59 30.36
CA ASP A 116 3.32 8.57 29.35
C ASP A 116 2.74 9.01 28.02
N VAL A 117 3.57 9.02 26.98
CA VAL A 117 3.18 9.30 25.61
C VAL A 117 3.35 8.03 24.78
N LEU A 118 2.28 7.63 24.09
CA LEU A 118 2.29 6.52 23.14
C LEU A 118 2.26 7.07 21.71
N LEU A 119 3.24 6.66 20.92
CA LEU A 119 3.37 7.00 19.50
C LEU A 119 3.35 5.72 18.67
N SER A 120 2.80 5.79 17.47
CA SER A 120 2.85 4.71 16.47
C SER A 120 3.48 5.21 15.17
N SER A 121 4.04 4.29 14.38
CA SER A 121 4.58 4.59 13.05
C SER A 121 4.28 3.48 12.05
N ASN A 122 4.16 3.88 10.78
CA ASN A 122 3.99 3.00 9.63
C ASN A 122 5.29 2.30 9.16
N SER A 123 6.45 2.70 9.69
CA SER A 123 7.76 2.15 9.31
C SER A 123 8.25 1.11 10.32
N GLU A 124 8.97 0.09 9.83
CA GLU A 124 9.47 -1.03 10.64
C GLU A 124 10.46 -0.58 11.71
N GLN A 125 11.52 0.15 11.33
CA GLN A 125 12.48 0.68 12.29
C GLN A 125 13.21 1.90 11.75
N PHE A 126 13.29 2.97 12.55
CA PHE A 126 14.12 4.13 12.25
C PHE A 126 14.52 4.87 13.54
N GLU A 127 15.65 5.58 13.47
CA GLU A 127 16.12 6.45 14.54
C GLU A 127 15.58 7.87 14.32
N SER A 128 15.10 8.50 15.38
CA SER A 128 14.61 9.87 15.34
C SER A 128 14.88 10.61 16.64
N LYS A 129 14.89 11.95 16.56
CA LYS A 129 14.98 12.83 17.71
C LYS A 129 13.62 13.47 17.94
N ILE A 130 13.00 13.18 19.08
CA ILE A 130 11.70 13.76 19.45
C ILE A 130 11.92 14.87 20.47
N LYS A 131 11.24 16.00 20.24
CA LYS A 131 11.15 17.11 21.17
C LYS A 131 9.72 17.24 21.69
N PHE A 132 9.56 17.13 23.00
CA PHE A 132 8.32 17.45 23.71
C PHE A 132 8.40 18.90 24.17
N ILE A 133 7.31 19.64 23.97
CA ILE A 133 7.18 21.04 24.39
C ILE A 133 5.85 21.14 25.13
N LEU A 134 5.87 21.79 26.29
CA LEU A 134 4.64 22.12 27.02
C LEU A 134 4.24 23.55 26.65
N GLU A 135 3.08 23.70 26.02
CA GLU A 135 2.59 24.98 25.53
C GLU A 135 2.51 26.03 26.64
N ASN A 136 2.82 27.29 26.30
CA ASN A 136 2.84 28.43 27.22
C ASN A 136 3.84 28.30 28.40
N THR A 137 4.82 27.40 28.30
CA THR A 137 5.92 27.29 29.26
C THR A 137 7.28 27.30 28.54
N THR A 138 8.37 27.46 29.30
CA THR A 138 9.74 27.32 28.77
C THR A 138 10.24 25.88 28.78
N TRP A 139 9.40 24.94 29.23
CA TRP A 139 9.81 23.55 29.38
C TRP A 139 9.84 22.82 28.03
N SER A 140 10.93 22.10 27.81
CA SER A 140 11.04 21.16 26.71
C SER A 140 11.93 19.98 27.10
N TYR A 141 11.65 18.83 26.50
CA TYR A 141 12.40 17.60 26.71
C TYR A 141 12.73 16.98 25.36
N GLU A 142 14.01 16.69 25.11
CA GLU A 142 14.48 16.11 23.86
C GLU A 142 15.12 14.76 24.13
N THR A 143 14.77 13.75 23.34
CA THR A 143 15.39 12.42 23.43
C THR A 143 15.56 11.80 22.05
N LEU A 144 16.63 11.01 21.91
CA LEU A 144 16.79 10.10 20.78
C LEU A 144 15.97 8.84 21.05
N VAL A 145 15.30 8.35 20.01
CA VAL A 145 14.46 7.17 20.09
C VAL A 145 14.62 6.31 18.85
N ILE A 146 14.43 5.00 19.04
CA ILE A 146 14.34 4.02 17.97
C ILE A 146 12.87 3.61 17.90
N PHE A 147 12.19 3.93 16.81
CA PHE A 147 10.82 3.48 16.58
C PHE A 147 10.83 2.02 16.13
N ASN A 148 9.90 1.22 16.66
CA ASN A 148 9.65 -0.15 16.23
C ASN A 148 8.13 -0.41 16.25
N HIS A 149 7.43 0.10 15.24
CA HIS A 149 5.97 0.25 15.14
C HIS A 149 5.32 1.09 16.24
N ASN A 150 5.48 0.74 17.52
CA ASN A 150 4.95 1.47 18.66
C ASN A 150 6.09 1.90 19.58
N LEU A 151 5.97 3.10 20.16
CA LEU A 151 6.96 3.68 21.06
C LEU A 151 6.25 4.33 22.24
N SER A 152 6.60 3.89 23.46
CA SER A 152 6.14 4.49 24.71
C SER A 152 7.29 5.26 25.35
N ILE A 153 7.05 6.54 25.68
CA ILE A 153 8.03 7.41 26.32
C ILE A 153 7.38 8.02 27.56
N THR A 154 8.02 7.84 28.72
CA THR A 154 7.65 8.53 29.95
C THR A 154 8.47 9.82 30.06
N VAL A 155 7.78 10.94 30.24
CA VAL A 155 8.39 12.26 30.40
C VAL A 155 8.06 12.83 31.78
N SER A 156 9.04 13.48 32.42
CA SER A 156 8.88 14.10 33.74
C SER A 156 8.75 15.61 33.60
N ILE A 157 7.56 16.15 33.93
CA ILE A 157 7.21 17.56 33.85
C ILE A 157 7.24 18.17 35.27
N PRO A 158 8.10 19.16 35.56
CA PRO A 158 8.10 19.88 36.83
C PRO A 158 6.75 20.58 37.14
N ASP A 159 6.35 20.55 38.40
CA ASP A 159 5.06 21.09 38.88
C ASP A 159 5.03 22.63 38.95
N ASP A 160 6.19 23.27 39.13
CA ASP A 160 6.35 24.72 39.24
C ASP A 160 6.02 25.49 37.96
N LEU A 161 5.87 24.77 36.84
CA LEU A 161 5.49 25.30 35.53
C LEU A 161 4.01 25.68 35.43
N PHE A 162 3.16 25.18 36.33
CA PHE A 162 1.71 25.41 36.28
C PHE A 162 1.23 26.57 37.15
N HIS A 163 2.13 27.28 37.84
CA HIS A 163 1.79 28.45 38.65
C HIS A 163 1.60 29.70 37.81
N VAL A 164 0.49 29.78 37.08
CA VAL A 164 -0.09 31.06 36.62
C VAL A 164 -0.99 31.57 37.74
N GLY A 165 -0.73 32.80 38.20
CA GLY A 165 -1.24 33.35 39.45
C GLY A 165 -2.74 33.28 39.65
N CYS A 166 -3.15 32.67 40.75
CA CYS A 166 -4.34 33.08 41.49
C CYS A 166 -3.87 33.89 42.71
N GLN A 167 -3.72 35.21 42.57
CA GLN A 167 -3.76 36.10 43.73
C GLN A 167 -5.22 36.18 44.19
N MET A 168 -5.50 35.65 45.38
CA MET A 168 -6.72 36.01 46.11
C MET A 168 -6.49 37.40 46.70
N ASP A 169 -7.17 38.40 46.16
CA ASP A 169 -7.30 39.69 46.82
C ASP A 169 -8.23 39.54 48.03
N SER A 170 -7.70 39.87 49.20
CA SER A 170 -8.39 40.01 50.50
C SER A 170 -8.97 41.39 50.68
#